data_AF-A0A7C4CEC7-F1
#
_entry.id   AF-A0A7C4CEC7-F1
#
_cell.length_a   1.000
_cell.length_b   1.000
_cell.length_c   1.000
_cell.angle_alpha   90.00
_cell.angle_beta   90.00
_cell.angle_gamma   90.00
#
_symmetry.space_group_name_H-M   'P 1'
#
loop_
_entity.id
_entity.type
_entity.pdbx_description
1 polymer ?
#
loop_
_entity_poly.entity_id
_entity_poly.type
_entity_poly.pdbx_seq_one_letter_code
_entity_poly.pdbx_strand_id
1 'polypeptide(L)'
;MKMMERISGTESVVKKRELNKLTYYLTIFLGFVTFVFGFISIVVYLGILYLSPVISNLTGIVFLTSRYFLLTLIMLTFAGFFTASYPVSKAIDGNSSFHVIMAFGCSGVALGTQVFKLAISGPTWIGLDLLGSSGNTMEMMYLTAVYFVYSLILFVVEFTLLKGEFSE
;
A
#
# COMPACT_ATOMS: atom_id res chain seq x y z
N MET A 1 -48.00 -15.27 -3.46
CA MET A 1 -47.09 -14.44 -4.29
C MET A 1 -46.49 -13.25 -3.52
N LYS A 2 -47.28 -12.35 -2.91
CA LYS A 2 -46.77 -11.26 -2.02
C LYS A 2 -45.86 -11.70 -0.85
N MET A 3 -46.03 -12.92 -0.36
CA MET A 3 -45.23 -13.46 0.76
C MET A 3 -43.81 -13.89 0.32
N MET A 4 -43.65 -14.34 -0.94
CA MET A 4 -42.34 -14.70 -1.50
C MET A 4 -41.51 -13.45 -1.88
N GLU A 5 -42.13 -12.39 -2.38
CA GLU A 5 -41.45 -11.09 -2.62
C GLU A 5 -40.96 -10.42 -1.33
N ARG A 6 -41.67 -10.56 -0.21
CA ARG A 6 -41.21 -10.03 1.08
C ARG A 6 -39.98 -10.76 1.62
N ILE A 7 -39.90 -12.07 1.41
CA ILE A 7 -38.75 -12.88 1.86
C ILE A 7 -37.52 -12.53 1.03
N SER A 8 -37.65 -12.43 -0.31
CA SER A 8 -36.52 -12.03 -1.19
C SER A 8 -36.06 -10.58 -0.94
N GLY A 9 -36.98 -9.66 -0.65
CA GLY A 9 -36.66 -8.29 -0.26
C GLY A 9 -35.92 -8.19 1.07
N THR A 10 -36.28 -9.05 2.04
CA THR A 10 -35.62 -9.05 3.36
C THR A 10 -34.23 -9.70 3.28
N GLU A 11 -34.09 -10.81 2.55
CA GLU A 11 -32.80 -11.47 2.31
C GLU A 11 -31.81 -10.57 1.56
N SER A 12 -32.27 -9.83 0.55
CA SER A 12 -31.41 -8.90 -0.21
C SER A 12 -30.90 -7.72 0.63
N VAL A 13 -31.73 -7.18 1.53
CA VAL A 13 -31.34 -6.11 2.46
C VAL A 13 -30.37 -6.61 3.53
N VAL A 14 -30.60 -7.81 4.10
CA VAL A 14 -29.70 -8.42 5.07
C VAL A 14 -28.34 -8.71 4.43
N LYS A 15 -28.32 -9.28 3.22
CA LYS A 15 -27.08 -9.57 2.47
C LYS A 15 -26.30 -8.30 2.14
N LYS A 16 -26.97 -7.21 1.76
CA LYS A 16 -26.34 -5.90 1.52
C LYS A 16 -25.72 -5.31 2.80
N ARG A 17 -26.41 -5.42 3.93
CA ARG A 17 -25.92 -4.92 5.22
C ARG A 17 -24.69 -5.68 5.72
N GLU A 18 -24.69 -7.01 5.60
CA GLU A 18 -23.55 -7.85 5.95
C GLU A 18 -22.35 -7.62 5.02
N LEU A 19 -22.59 -7.43 3.71
CA LEU A 19 -21.54 -7.07 2.76
C LEU A 19 -20.88 -5.72 3.12
N ASN A 20 -21.68 -4.71 3.49
CA ASN A 20 -21.15 -3.41 3.90
C ASN A 20 -20.31 -3.49 5.18
N LYS A 21 -20.71 -4.31 6.16
CA LYS A 21 -19.89 -4.57 7.36
C LYS A 21 -18.58 -5.28 7.01
N LEU A 22 -18.63 -6.28 6.13
CA LEU A 22 -17.44 -7.00 5.70
C LEU A 22 -16.45 -6.06 4.99
N THR A 23 -16.92 -5.25 4.05
CA THR A 23 -16.11 -4.23 3.37
C THR A 23 -15.48 -3.27 4.38
N TYR A 24 -16.26 -2.80 5.36
CA TYR A 24 -15.77 -1.93 6.42
C TYR A 24 -14.56 -2.54 7.17
N TYR A 25 -14.70 -3.78 7.67
CA TYR A 25 -13.61 -4.42 8.43
C TYR A 25 -12.42 -4.81 7.55
N LEU A 26 -12.66 -5.26 6.32
CA LEU A 26 -11.59 -5.60 5.37
C LEU A 26 -10.77 -4.37 4.98
N THR A 27 -11.41 -3.21 4.77
CA THR A 27 -10.71 -1.97 4.46
C THR A 27 -9.85 -1.51 5.64
N ILE A 28 -10.37 -1.58 6.87
CA ILE A 28 -9.57 -1.27 8.07
C ILE A 28 -8.37 -2.21 8.18
N PHE A 29 -8.62 -3.52 8.05
CA PHE A 29 -7.56 -4.53 8.15
C PHE A 29 -6.49 -4.33 7.08
N LEU A 30 -6.89 -4.15 5.81
CA LEU A 30 -5.97 -3.87 4.72
C LEU A 30 -5.14 -2.63 5.00
N GLY A 31 -5.77 -1.50 5.35
CA GLY A 31 -5.06 -0.27 5.65
C GLY A 31 -4.07 -0.42 6.81
N PHE A 32 -4.48 -1.11 7.87
CA PHE A 32 -3.60 -1.37 9.02
C PHE A 32 -2.41 -2.25 8.66
N VAL A 33 -2.63 -3.33 7.91
CA VAL A 33 -1.55 -4.21 7.42
C VAL A 33 -0.59 -3.42 6.52
N THR A 34 -1.12 -2.59 5.61
CA THR A 34 -0.31 -1.71 4.76
C THR A 34 0.51 -0.73 5.58
N PHE A 35 -0.09 -0.09 6.59
CA PHE A 35 0.59 0.85 7.47
C PHE A 35 1.74 0.18 8.22
N VAL A 36 1.48 -0.97 8.85
CA VAL A 36 2.50 -1.74 9.60
C VAL A 36 3.61 -2.22 8.67
N PHE A 37 3.26 -2.77 7.50
CA PHE A 37 4.23 -3.20 6.50
C PHE A 37 5.13 -2.03 6.06
N GLY A 38 4.55 -0.90 5.67
CA GLY A 38 5.29 0.30 5.28
C GLY A 38 6.20 0.81 6.41
N PHE A 39 5.67 0.90 7.63
CA PHE A 39 6.42 1.39 8.79
C PHE A 39 7.61 0.48 9.14
N ILE A 40 7.39 -0.83 9.19
CA ILE A 40 8.48 -1.81 9.42
C ILE A 40 9.53 -1.69 8.33
N SER A 41 9.13 -1.58 7.05
CA SER A 41 10.07 -1.43 5.95
C SER A 41 10.91 -0.15 6.05
N ILE A 42 10.33 0.97 6.52
CA ILE A 42 11.09 2.20 6.80
C ILE A 42 12.12 1.96 7.91
N VAL A 43 11.70 1.33 9.02
CA VAL A 43 12.60 1.01 10.13
C VAL A 43 13.74 0.11 9.67
N VAL A 44 13.46 -0.91 8.87
CA VAL A 44 14.47 -1.81 8.28
C VAL A 44 15.42 -1.03 7.37
N TYR A 45 14.89 -0.18 6.48
CA TYR A 45 15.69 0.65 5.59
C TYR A 45 16.66 1.56 6.38
N LEU A 46 16.16 2.26 7.41
CA LEU A 46 16.97 3.12 8.25
C LEU A 46 17.99 2.33 9.09
N GLY A 47 17.59 1.16 9.60
CA GLY A 47 18.45 0.27 10.36
C GLY A 47 19.63 -0.25 9.52
N ILE A 48 19.37 -0.65 8.27
CA ILE A 48 20.43 -1.05 7.32
C ILE A 48 21.39 0.10 7.05
N LEU A 49 20.88 1.31 6.82
CA LEU A 49 21.74 2.48 6.59
C LEU A 49 22.57 2.85 7.82
N TYR A 50 22.01 2.74 9.01
CA TYR A 50 22.73 2.97 10.26
C TYR A 50 23.85 1.95 10.48
N LEU A 51 23.61 0.67 10.15
CA LEU A 51 24.59 -0.41 10.27
C LEU A 51 25.55 -0.52 9.07
N SER A 52 25.29 0.22 7.99
CA SER A 52 26.07 0.19 6.75
C SER A 52 27.58 0.28 6.96
N PRO A 53 28.13 1.20 7.79
CA PRO A 53 29.58 1.28 8.01
C PRO A 53 30.18 -0.02 8.59
N VAL A 54 29.46 -0.67 9.50
CA VAL A 54 29.89 -1.92 10.13
C VAL A 54 29.85 -3.06 9.12
N ILE A 55 28.75 -3.19 8.38
CA ILE A 55 28.57 -4.26 7.38
C ILE A 55 29.58 -4.09 6.24
N SER A 56 29.83 -2.86 5.80
CA SER A 56 30.79 -2.56 4.75
C SER A 56 32.22 -2.95 5.14
N ASN A 57 32.62 -2.67 6.38
CA ASN A 57 33.94 -3.09 6.88
C ASN A 57 34.10 -4.62 6.98
N LEU A 58 33.02 -5.36 7.24
CA LEU A 58 33.06 -6.83 7.39
C LEU A 58 32.92 -7.58 6.06
N THR A 59 32.15 -7.04 5.11
CA THR A 59 31.73 -7.76 3.89
C THR A 59 32.26 -7.14 2.60
N GLY A 60 32.77 -5.90 2.64
CA GLY A 60 33.12 -5.12 1.47
C GLY A 60 31.92 -4.57 0.68
N ILE A 61 30.68 -4.86 1.10
CA ILE A 61 29.46 -4.38 0.45
C ILE A 61 29.16 -2.95 0.92
N VAL A 62 28.99 -2.03 -0.02
CA VAL A 62 28.63 -0.64 0.28
C VAL A 62 27.13 -0.44 0.07
N PHE A 63 26.41 -0.07 1.14
CA PHE A 63 25.01 0.32 1.03
C PHE A 63 24.89 1.81 0.69
N LEU A 64 24.07 2.09 -0.31
CA LEU A 64 23.74 3.40 -0.84
C LEU A 64 22.33 3.82 -0.39
N THR A 65 22.10 5.12 -0.34
CA THR A 65 20.78 5.68 -0.02
C THR A 65 19.89 5.73 -1.27
N SER A 66 18.73 5.07 -1.23
CA SER A 66 17.71 5.20 -2.28
C SER A 66 16.58 6.13 -1.84
N ARG A 67 16.61 7.38 -2.32
CA ARG A 67 15.53 8.34 -2.07
C ARG A 67 14.18 7.90 -2.66
N TYR A 68 14.21 7.18 -3.78
CA TYR A 68 12.99 6.70 -4.44
C TYR A 68 12.37 5.54 -3.68
N PHE A 69 13.19 4.58 -3.21
CA PHE A 69 12.68 3.51 -2.38
C PHE A 69 12.14 4.05 -1.05
N LEU A 70 12.87 4.95 -0.38
CA LEU A 70 12.37 5.61 0.83
C LEU A 70 11.05 6.35 0.61
N LEU A 71 10.92 7.09 -0.51
CA LEU A 71 9.67 7.75 -0.88
C LEU A 71 8.53 6.75 -1.04
N THR A 72 8.75 5.64 -1.76
CA THR A 72 7.76 4.57 -1.91
C THR A 72 7.30 4.02 -0.55
N LEU A 73 8.23 3.78 0.38
CA LEU A 73 7.90 3.25 1.71
C LEU A 73 7.09 4.25 2.55
N ILE A 74 7.47 5.54 2.52
CA ILE A 74 6.73 6.62 3.20
C ILE A 74 5.32 6.72 2.65
N MET A 75 5.17 6.73 1.32
CA MET A 75 3.87 6.86 0.67
C MET A 75 2.99 5.63 0.91
N LEU A 76 3.54 4.41 0.91
CA LEU A 76 2.80 3.21 1.31
C LEU A 76 2.32 3.29 2.76
N THR A 77 3.16 3.77 3.67
CA THR A 77 2.79 3.93 5.09
C THR A 77 1.61 4.87 5.25
N PHE A 78 1.65 6.04 4.59
CA PHE A 78 0.54 6.98 4.62
C PHE A 78 -0.71 6.46 3.90
N ALA A 79 -0.56 5.76 2.77
CA ALA A 79 -1.68 5.13 2.08
C ALA A 79 -2.41 4.14 3.01
N GLY A 80 -1.67 3.29 3.73
CA GLY A 80 -2.23 2.38 4.73
C GLY A 80 -2.96 3.10 5.86
N PHE A 81 -2.34 4.14 6.43
CA PHE A 81 -2.96 4.94 7.50
C PHE A 81 -4.29 5.58 7.04
N PHE A 82 -4.30 6.20 5.86
CA PHE A 82 -5.50 6.85 5.32
C PHE A 82 -6.58 5.82 4.93
N THR A 83 -6.19 4.67 4.37
CA THR A 83 -7.10 3.57 4.06
C THR A 83 -7.75 2.99 5.33
N ALA A 84 -6.99 2.82 6.42
CA ALA A 84 -7.54 2.34 7.68
C ALA A 84 -8.50 3.35 8.35
N SER A 85 -8.19 4.64 8.21
CA SER A 85 -8.98 5.71 8.83
C SER A 85 -10.21 6.12 8.02
N TYR A 86 -10.28 5.80 6.72
CA TYR A 86 -11.43 6.09 5.86
C TYR A 86 -12.76 5.54 6.42
N PRO A 87 -12.90 4.23 6.71
CA PRO A 87 -14.16 3.69 7.23
C PRO A 87 -14.48 4.23 8.63
N VAL A 88 -13.45 4.44 9.47
CA VAL A 88 -13.62 5.00 10.82
C VAL A 88 -14.19 6.42 10.74
N SER A 89 -13.64 7.27 9.87
CA SER A 89 -14.14 8.62 9.62
C SER A 89 -15.58 8.59 9.14
N LYS A 90 -15.92 7.69 8.21
CA LYS A 90 -17.29 7.50 7.71
C LYS A 90 -18.28 7.08 8.82
N ALA A 91 -17.84 6.27 9.79
CA ALA A 91 -18.69 5.79 10.88
C ALA A 91 -19.00 6.84 11.96
N ILE A 92 -18.22 7.93 12.02
CA ILE A 92 -18.41 9.02 12.98
C ILE A 92 -18.92 10.31 12.31
N ASP A 93 -19.46 10.21 11.10
CA ASP A 93 -19.89 11.33 10.25
C ASP A 93 -18.77 12.38 10.02
N GLY A 94 -17.52 11.90 9.95
CA GLY A 94 -16.34 12.69 9.62
C GLY A 94 -16.15 12.88 8.11
N ASN A 95 -15.04 13.51 7.71
CA ASN A 95 -14.72 13.74 6.31
C ASN A 95 -14.08 12.49 5.67
N SER A 96 -14.88 11.46 5.40
CA SER A 96 -14.42 10.21 4.77
C SER A 96 -13.78 10.44 3.41
N SER A 97 -14.32 11.35 2.60
CA SER A 97 -13.79 11.69 1.28
C SER A 97 -12.33 12.16 1.34
N PHE A 98 -11.97 13.00 2.31
CA PHE A 98 -10.57 13.42 2.50
C PHE A 98 -9.63 12.23 2.70
N HIS A 99 -10.00 11.28 3.55
CA HIS A 99 -9.16 10.12 3.86
C HIS A 99 -8.96 9.23 2.61
N VAL A 100 -10.01 8.92 1.87
CA VAL A 100 -9.86 8.06 0.68
C VAL A 100 -9.13 8.75 -0.47
N ILE A 101 -9.28 10.08 -0.65
CA ILE A 101 -8.49 10.86 -1.61
C ILE A 101 -7.00 10.83 -1.23
N MET A 102 -6.68 11.03 0.04
CA MET A 102 -5.30 11.00 0.51
C MET A 102 -4.68 9.61 0.38
N ALA A 103 -5.43 8.55 0.71
CA ALA A 103 -5.00 7.17 0.51
C ALA A 103 -4.63 6.93 -0.96
N PHE A 104 -5.57 7.20 -1.87
CA PHE A 104 -5.39 7.02 -3.31
C PHE A 104 -4.24 7.86 -3.87
N GLY A 105 -4.09 9.10 -3.41
CA GLY A 105 -2.98 9.96 -3.79
C GLY A 105 -1.63 9.39 -3.37
N CYS A 106 -1.52 8.94 -2.11
CA CYS A 106 -0.31 8.32 -1.59
C CYS A 106 0.05 7.01 -2.34
N SER A 107 -0.89 6.09 -2.53
CA SER A 107 -0.62 4.86 -3.30
C SER A 107 -0.29 5.16 -4.76
N GLY A 108 -0.91 6.18 -5.35
CA GLY A 108 -0.59 6.67 -6.69
C GLY A 108 0.85 7.16 -6.81
N VAL A 109 1.35 7.96 -5.86
CA VAL A 109 2.75 8.40 -5.82
C VAL A 109 3.69 7.21 -5.60
N ALA A 110 3.34 6.28 -4.71
CA ALA A 110 4.14 5.08 -4.47
C ALA A 110 4.28 4.24 -5.75
N LEU A 111 3.17 3.90 -6.41
CA LEU A 111 3.14 3.13 -7.65
C LEU A 111 3.82 3.88 -8.79
N GLY A 112 3.53 5.17 -8.97
CA GLY A 112 4.14 6.01 -10.01
C GLY A 112 5.67 6.08 -9.90
N THR A 113 6.20 6.18 -8.68
CA THR A 113 7.65 6.12 -8.43
C THR A 113 8.24 4.78 -8.88
N GLN A 114 7.55 3.67 -8.60
CA GLN A 114 8.01 2.35 -9.02
C GLN A 114 7.93 2.15 -10.53
N VAL A 115 6.86 2.59 -11.20
CA VAL A 115 6.74 2.55 -12.67
C VAL A 115 7.89 3.34 -13.30
N PHE A 116 8.14 4.56 -12.82
CA PHE A 116 9.24 5.40 -13.28
C PHE A 116 10.59 4.70 -13.13
N LYS A 117 10.87 4.12 -11.97
CA LYS A 117 12.15 3.43 -11.71
C LYS A 117 12.30 2.13 -12.48
N LEU A 118 11.22 1.36 -12.66
CA LEU A 118 11.21 0.18 -13.52
C LEU A 118 11.54 0.52 -14.97
N ALA A 119 11.01 1.63 -15.49
CA ALA A 119 11.26 2.07 -16.86
C ALA A 119 12.72 2.51 -17.09
N ILE A 120 13.38 3.11 -16.09
CA ILE A 120 14.74 3.65 -16.22
C ILE A 120 15.82 2.63 -15.85
N SER A 121 15.62 1.92 -14.74
CA SER A 121 16.65 1.08 -14.11
C SER A 121 16.31 -0.42 -14.19
N GLY A 122 15.17 -0.78 -14.76
CA GLY A 122 14.76 -2.17 -14.91
C GLY A 122 14.23 -2.81 -13.62
N PRO A 123 14.01 -4.14 -13.63
CA PRO A 123 13.29 -4.84 -12.59
C PRO A 123 14.10 -5.07 -11.30
N THR A 124 15.40 -4.76 -11.30
CA THR A 124 16.28 -4.85 -10.11
C THR A 124 16.55 -3.48 -9.48
N TRP A 125 15.80 -2.43 -9.85
CA TRP A 125 16.13 -1.04 -9.49
C TRP A 125 16.29 -0.79 -7.99
N ILE A 126 15.53 -1.48 -7.12
CA ILE A 126 15.68 -1.34 -5.66
C ILE A 126 17.08 -1.79 -5.24
N GLY A 127 17.52 -2.93 -5.75
CA GLY A 127 18.87 -3.44 -5.51
C GLY A 127 19.94 -2.52 -6.07
N LEU A 128 19.76 -2.07 -7.32
CA LEU A 128 20.72 -1.14 -7.95
C LEU A 128 20.86 0.17 -7.17
N ASP A 129 19.77 0.74 -6.67
CA ASP A 129 19.81 1.98 -5.89
C ASP A 129 20.39 1.78 -4.47
N LEU A 130 20.26 0.58 -3.90
CA LEU A 130 20.73 0.27 -2.54
C LEU A 130 22.16 -0.27 -2.49
N LEU A 131 22.61 -0.98 -3.53
CA LEU A 131 23.85 -1.77 -3.53
C LEU A 131 24.71 -1.55 -4.78
N GLY A 132 24.30 -0.67 -5.70
CA GLY A 132 24.98 -0.48 -6.97
C GLY A 132 24.95 -1.76 -7.82
N SER A 133 26.06 -2.07 -8.50
CA SER A 133 26.17 -3.26 -9.36
C SER A 133 25.97 -4.58 -8.61
N SER A 134 26.31 -4.62 -7.31
CA SER A 134 26.09 -5.80 -6.45
C SER A 134 24.61 -6.09 -6.20
N GLY A 135 23.72 -5.13 -6.44
CA GLY A 135 22.27 -5.29 -6.31
C GLY A 135 21.58 -5.82 -7.56
N ASN A 136 22.30 -6.08 -8.65
CA ASN A 136 21.73 -6.65 -9.87
C ASN A 136 21.55 -8.17 -9.74
N THR A 137 20.68 -8.59 -8.82
CA THR A 137 20.46 -10.00 -8.50
C THR A 137 18.98 -10.38 -8.61
N MET A 138 18.70 -11.68 -8.69
CA MET A 138 17.34 -12.21 -8.77
C MET A 138 16.53 -11.90 -7.50
N GLU A 139 17.18 -11.88 -6.33
CA GLU A 139 16.56 -11.56 -5.05
C GLU A 139 16.03 -10.12 -5.04
N MET A 140 16.82 -9.18 -5.58
CA MET A 140 16.41 -7.78 -5.69
C MET A 140 15.32 -7.57 -6.75
N MET A 141 15.28 -8.41 -7.77
CA MET A 141 14.17 -8.47 -8.71
C MET A 141 12.87 -8.89 -8.01
N TYR A 142 12.91 -9.96 -7.20
CA TYR A 142 11.74 -10.40 -6.45
C TYR A 142 11.28 -9.37 -5.44
N LEU A 143 12.20 -8.72 -4.73
CA LEU A 143 11.88 -7.62 -3.82
C LEU A 143 11.14 -6.50 -4.56
N THR A 144 11.66 -6.09 -5.71
CA THR A 144 11.04 -5.06 -6.57
C THR A 144 9.65 -5.49 -7.02
N ALA A 145 9.50 -6.73 -7.49
CA ALA A 145 8.21 -7.26 -7.94
C ALA A 145 7.16 -7.28 -6.81
N VAL A 146 7.56 -7.69 -5.59
CA VAL A 146 6.65 -7.72 -4.44
C VAL A 146 6.13 -6.33 -4.11
N TYR A 147 7.02 -5.33 -4.00
CA TYR A 147 6.59 -3.94 -3.73
C TYR A 147 5.72 -3.37 -4.84
N PHE A 148 6.02 -3.72 -6.10
CA PHE A 148 5.28 -3.23 -7.26
C PHE A 148 3.87 -3.81 -7.29
N VAL A 149 3.75 -5.14 -7.23
CA VAL A 149 2.45 -5.83 -7.25
C VAL A 149 1.60 -5.41 -6.06
N TYR A 150 2.20 -5.29 -4.88
CA TYR A 150 1.48 -4.82 -3.69
C TYR A 150 0.92 -3.40 -3.89
N SER A 151 1.75 -2.48 -4.40
CA SER A 151 1.31 -1.10 -4.65
C SER A 151 0.23 -1.02 -5.72
N LEU A 152 0.32 -1.87 -6.75
CA LEU A 152 -0.69 -1.95 -7.80
C LEU A 152 -2.04 -2.43 -7.26
N ILE A 153 -2.04 -3.50 -6.46
CA ILE A 153 -3.25 -4.03 -5.82
C ILE A 153 -3.87 -2.97 -4.91
N LEU A 154 -3.06 -2.34 -4.07
CA LEU A 154 -3.52 -1.30 -3.15
C LEU A 154 -4.16 -0.13 -3.92
N PHE A 155 -3.48 0.36 -4.97
CA PHE A 155 -3.98 1.44 -5.81
C PHE A 155 -5.34 1.11 -6.45
N VAL A 156 -5.51 -0.11 -6.98
CA VAL A 156 -6.79 -0.55 -7.58
C VAL A 156 -7.91 -0.64 -6.54
N VAL A 157 -7.60 -1.15 -5.34
CA VAL A 157 -8.57 -1.22 -4.24
C VAL A 157 -9.00 0.18 -3.81
N GLU A 158 -8.04 1.08 -3.58
CA GLU A 158 -8.32 2.45 -3.16
C GLU A 158 -9.07 3.26 -4.24
N PHE A 159 -8.75 3.04 -5.52
CA PHE A 159 -9.54 3.58 -6.63
C PHE A 159 -11.00 3.12 -6.59
N THR A 160 -11.21 1.84 -6.26
CA THR A 160 -12.56 1.27 -6.16
C THR A 160 -13.34 1.87 -5.00
N LEU A 161 -12.68 2.06 -3.84
CA LEU A 161 -13.27 2.75 -2.69
C LEU A 161 -13.60 4.22 -3.01
N LEU A 162 -12.66 4.92 -3.65
CA LEU A 162 -12.83 6.32 -4.08
C LEU A 162 -14.03 6.47 -5.02
N LYS A 163 -14.14 5.59 -6.01
CA LYS A 163 -15.28 5.58 -6.94
C LYS A 163 -16.59 5.32 -6.20
N GLY A 164 -16.60 4.39 -5.24
CA GLY A 164 -17.75 4.13 -4.38
C GLY A 164 -18.20 5.38 -3.63
N GLU A 165 -17.26 6.06 -2.97
CA GLU A 165 -17.51 7.26 -2.18
C GLU A 165 -18.15 8.41 -2.97
N PHE A 166 -17.73 8.63 -4.22
CA PHE A 166 -18.28 9.70 -5.07
C PHE A 166 -19.50 9.30 -5.91
N SER A 167 -19.94 8.04 -5.77
CA SER A 167 -21.16 7.54 -6.43
C SER A 167 -22.36 7.44 -5.48
N GLU A 168 -22.13 7.63 -4.18
CA GLU A 168 -23.15 7.75 -3.14
C GLU A 168 -23.68 9.20 -3.05
#